data_AF-A0A6I6EBB7-F1
#
_entry.id   AF-A0A6I6EBB7-F1
#
_cell.length_a   1.000
_cell.length_b   1.000
_cell.length_c   1.000
_cell.angle_alpha   90.00
_cell.angle_beta   90.00
_cell.angle_gamma   90.00
#
_symmetry.space_group_name_H-M   'P 1'
#
loop_
_entity.id
_entity.type
_entity.pdbx_description
1 polymer ?
#
loop_
_entity_poly.entity_id
_entity_poly.type
_entity_poly.pdbx_seq_one_letter_code
_entity_poly.pdbx_strand_id
1 'polypeptide(L)' 'MTDKLPTVISESEMQIVPGLTITVMVLDNGRRIIPAEDMHRACEWLGMDLADVLQRSVVAEQVKS' A
#
# COMPACT_ATOMS: atom_id res chain seq x y z
N MET A 1 -4.39 27.63 -2.29
CA MET A 1 -4.50 26.71 -1.13
C MET A 1 -3.19 25.95 -1.11
N THR A 2 -2.49 25.89 0.02
CA THR A 2 -1.19 25.21 0.07
C THR A 2 -1.46 23.70 0.07
N ASP A 3 -1.24 23.04 -1.07
CA ASP A 3 -1.22 21.57 -1.18
C ASP A 3 -0.06 21.01 -0.36
N LYS A 4 -0.23 20.95 0.97
CA LYS A 4 0.69 20.24 1.84
C LYS A 4 0.51 18.75 1.57
N LEU A 5 1.59 18.09 1.16
CA LEU A 5 1.61 16.63 1.09
C LEU A 5 1.28 16.07 2.49
N PRO A 6 0.40 15.06 2.58
CA PRO A 6 0.09 14.41 3.84
C PRO A 6 1.36 13.90 4.52
N THR A 7 1.41 14.03 5.85
CA THR A 7 2.58 13.60 6.64
C THR A 7 2.31 12.29 7.36
N VAL A 8 3.35 11.48 7.56
CA VAL A 8 3.24 10.24 8.34
C VAL A 8 3.15 10.59 9.82
N ILE A 9 2.12 10.08 10.49
CA ILE A 9 1.90 10.29 11.94
C ILE A 9 2.07 9.00 12.76
N SER A 10 2.06 7.83 12.10
CA SER A 10 2.27 6.54 12.76
C SER A 10 2.80 5.52 11.77
N GLU A 11 3.65 4.63 12.25
CA GLU A 11 4.23 3.53 11.50
C GLU A 11 4.06 2.24 12.31
N SER A 12 3.73 1.14 11.65
CA SER A 12 3.57 -0.16 12.31
C SER A 12 3.95 -1.27 11.35
N GLU A 13 4.72 -2.23 11.84
CA GLU A 13 5.02 -3.47 11.11
C GLU A 13 3.93 -4.50 11.36
N MET A 14 3.50 -5.18 10.30
CA MET A 14 2.50 -6.24 10.36
C MET A 14 2.97 -7.44 9.54
N GLN A 15 2.99 -8.61 10.17
CA GLN A 15 3.18 -9.87 9.48
C GLN A 15 1.85 -10.30 8.85
N ILE A 16 1.81 -10.38 7.52
CA ILE A 16 0.59 -10.76 6.78
C ILE A 16 0.50 -12.29 6.64
N VAL A 17 1.66 -12.93 6.44
CA VAL A 17 1.84 -14.38 6.38
C VAL A 17 3.22 -14.74 6.96
N PRO A 18 3.47 -16.00 7.36
CA PRO A 18 4.78 -16.40 7.85
C PRO A 18 5.90 -16.07 6.84
N GLY A 19 6.86 -15.27 7.27
CA GLY A 19 7.98 -14.84 6.41
C GLY A 19 7.72 -13.60 5.54
N LEU A 20 6.54 -12.98 5.63
CA LEU A 20 6.24 -11.71 4.96
C LEU A 20 5.71 -10.68 5.97
N THR A 21 6.55 -9.71 6.28
CA THR A 21 6.23 -8.54 7.11
C THR A 21 6.24 -7.29 6.23
N ILE A 22 5.23 -6.44 6.40
CA ILE A 22 5.13 -5.14 5.71
C ILE A 22 4.99 -4.02 6.73
N THR A 23 5.39 -2.83 6.34
CA THR A 23 5.14 -1.60 7.08
C THR A 23 3.84 -0.97 6.59
N VAL A 24 3.02 -0.55 7.55
CA VAL A 24 1.82 0.24 7.32
C VAL A 24 2.04 1.61 7.95
N MET A 25 1.99 2.65 7.13
CA MET A 25 2.08 4.03 7.58
C MET A 25 0.70 4.67 7.60
N VAL A 26 0.38 5.36 8.69
CA VAL A 26 -0.84 6.17 8.83
C VAL A 26 -0.48 7.63 8.59
N LEU A 27 -1.21 8.28 7.70
CA LEU A 27 -1.07 9.68 7.37
C LEU A 27 -2.00 10.55 8.24
N ASP A 28 -1.64 11.83 8.40
CA ASP A 28 -2.42 12.82 9.15
C ASP A 28 -3.88 12.99 8.68
N ASN A 29 -4.14 12.71 7.40
CA ASN A 29 -5.46 12.71 6.79
C ASN A 29 -6.26 11.40 7.01
N GLY A 30 -5.76 10.50 7.85
CA GLY A 30 -6.39 9.22 8.18
C GLY A 30 -6.22 8.13 7.12
N ARG A 31 -5.56 8.41 5.99
CA ARG A 31 -5.22 7.38 4.99
C ARG A 31 -4.10 6.49 5.51
N ARG A 32 -4.09 5.25 5.03
CA ARG A 32 -3.00 4.30 5.27
C ARG A 32 -2.31 4.01 3.96
N ILE A 33 -0.99 3.92 4.00
CA ILE A 33 -0.17 3.56 2.85
C ILE A 33 0.78 2.43 3.23
N ILE A 34 1.14 1.63 2.24
CA ILE A 34 2.23 0.66 2.33
C ILE A 34 3.37 1.24 1.50
N PRO A 35 4.59 1.34 2.03
CA PRO A 35 5.76 1.77 1.26
C PRO A 35 5.95 0.94 -0.01
N ALA A 36 6.46 1.58 -1.07
CA ALA A 36 6.66 0.92 -2.36
C ALA A 36 7.56 -0.32 -2.23
N GLU A 37 8.63 -0.24 -1.42
CA GLU A 37 9.53 -1.37 -1.18
C GLU A 37 8.79 -2.60 -0.63
N ASP A 38 7.94 -2.40 0.37
CA ASP A 38 7.17 -3.50 0.98
C ASP A 38 6.18 -4.11 0.00
N MET A 39 5.53 -3.28 -0.82
CA MET A 39 4.64 -3.75 -1.88
C MET A 39 5.41 -4.58 -2.92
N HIS A 40 6.58 -4.12 -3.34
CA HIS A 40 7.46 -4.88 -4.24
C HIS A 40 7.84 -6.24 -3.65
N ARG A 41 8.33 -6.28 -2.41
CA ARG A 41 8.69 -7.54 -1.73
C ARG A 41 7.49 -8.48 -1.60
N ALA A 42 6.30 -7.94 -1.31
CA ALA A 42 5.07 -8.73 -1.24
C ALA A 42 4.69 -9.30 -2.61
N CYS A 43 4.78 -8.52 -3.70
CA CYS A 43 4.53 -8.99 -5.05
C CYS A 43 5.52 -10.08 -5.48
N GLU A 44 6.82 -9.90 -5.20
CA GLU A 44 7.84 -10.92 -5.47
C GLU A 44 7.57 -12.21 -4.70
N TRP A 45 7.21 -12.12 -3.41
CA TRP A 45 6.87 -13.28 -2.58
C TRP A 45 5.66 -14.02 -3.13
N LEU A 46 4.65 -13.29 -3.63
CA LEU A 46 3.44 -13.86 -4.23
C LEU A 46 3.66 -14.37 -5.66
N GLY A 47 4.84 -14.15 -6.26
CA GLY A 47 5.11 -14.47 -7.66
C GLY A 47 4.25 -13.65 -8.64
N MET A 48 3.84 -12.44 -8.23
CA MET A 48 3.00 -11.54 -9.03
C MET A 48 3.82 -10.37 -9.59
N ASP A 49 3.48 -9.93 -10.79
CA ASP A 49 3.99 -8.66 -11.32
C ASP A 49 3.25 -7.49 -10.66
N LEU A 50 4.01 -6.54 -10.12
CA LEU A 50 3.44 -5.34 -9.52
C LEU A 50 2.64 -4.51 -10.53
N ALA A 51 3.06 -4.48 -11.79
CA ALA A 51 2.34 -3.75 -12.84
C ALA A 51 0.91 -4.29 -13.02
N ASP A 52 0.76 -5.61 -13.02
CA ASP A 52 -0.53 -6.29 -13.11
C ASP A 52 -1.42 -6.01 -11.90
N VAL A 53 -0.84 -5.95 -10.70
CA VAL A 53 -1.56 -5.66 -9.44
C VAL A 53 -2.08 -4.21 -9.43
N LEU A 54 -1.25 -3.25 -9.84
CA LEU A 54 -1.65 -1.84 -9.92
C LEU A 54 -2.76 -1.63 -10.95
N GLN A 55 -2.68 -2.29 -12.10
CA GLN A 55 -3.69 -2.19 -13.15
C GLN A 55 -5.05 -2.77 -12.72
N ARG A 56 -5.05 -3.84 -11.91
CA ARG A 56 -6.27 -4.44 -11.34
C ARG A 56 -6.89 -3.64 -10.19
N SER A 57 -6.11 -2.82 -9.49
CA SER A 57 -6.62 -2.02 -8.38
C SER A 57 -7.45 -0.82 -8.84
N VAL A 58 -7.17 -0.27 -10.03
CA VAL A 58 -7.92 0.85 -10.62
C VAL A 58 -9.33 0.44 -11.08
N VAL A 59 -9.53 -0.80 -11.53
CA VAL A 59 -10.84 -1.28 -11.98
C VAL A 59 -11.80 -1.60 -10.83
N ALA A 60 -11.32 -1.85 -9.61
CA ALA A 60 -12.18 -2.16 -8.47
C ALA A 60 -12.97 -0.92 -7.95
N GLU A 61 -12.47 0.30 -8.18
CA GLU A 61 -13.19 1.54 -7.83
C GLU A 61 -14.29 1.90 -8.84
N GLN A 62 -14.23 1.40 -10.08
CA GLN A 62 -15.20 1.76 -11.13
C GLN A 62 -16.44 0.85 -11.22
N VAL A 63 -16.54 -0.21 -10.39
CA VAL A 63 -17.70 -1.14 -10.38
C VAL A 63 -18.70 -0.84 -9.26
N LYS A 64 -18.68 0.39 -8.72
CA LYS A 64 -19.77 0.94 -7.89
C LYS A 64 -20.27 2.25 -8.51
N SER A 65 -20.92 2.15 -9.67
CA SER A 65 -21.87 3.16 -10.15
C SER A 65 -23.29 2.75 -9.80
#